data_AF-A0A962V8M3-F1
#
_entry.id   AF-A0A962V8M3-F1
#
_cell.length_a   1.000
_cell.length_b   1.000
_cell.length_c   1.000
_cell.angle_alpha   90.00
_cell.angle_beta   90.00
_cell.angle_gamma   90.00
#
_symmetry.space_group_name_H-M   'P 1'
#
loop_
_entity.id
_entity.type
_entity.pdbx_description
1 polymer ?
#
loop_
_entity_poly.entity_id
_entity_poly.type
_entity_poly.pdbx_seq_one_letter_code
_entity_poly.pdbx_strand_id
1 'polypeptide(L)'
;LIYAALLAIPDDLIDAGIVDGASHWRVFWYIKLPLILPTIGIVSILTFVANFNAFDLIYAVKGALAGPNFSTDIMGTFFYRTFFGFQLQVGDPTMGATVATLMFVIILLGVLLYLFGVQRRLTRYAL
;
A
#
# COMPACT_ATOMS: atom_id res chain seq x y z
N LEU A 1 2.70 -5.29 12.23
CA LEU A 1 1.99 -6.36 11.50
C LEU A 1 2.92 -7.48 11.04
N ILE A 2 3.94 -7.19 10.22
CA ILE A 2 4.85 -8.23 9.70
C ILE A 2 5.59 -8.98 10.82
N TYR A 3 6.10 -8.27 11.83
CA TYR A 3 6.77 -8.90 12.98
C TYR A 3 5.86 -9.85 13.77
N ALA A 4 4.61 -9.45 14.00
CA ALA A 4 3.63 -10.31 14.68
C ALA A 4 3.33 -11.58 13.86
N ALA A 5 3.27 -11.48 12.53
CA ALA A 5 3.10 -12.66 11.67
C ALA A 5 4.32 -13.58 11.67
N LEU A 6 5.54 -13.04 11.83
CA LEU A 6 6.73 -13.86 12.02
C LEU A 6 6.72 -14.60 13.37
N LEU A 7 6.25 -13.95 14.44
CA LEU A 7 6.11 -14.57 15.77
C LEU A 7 5.00 -15.63 15.83
N ALA A 8 4.02 -15.55 14.93
CA ALA A 8 2.94 -16.54 14.84
C ALA A 8 3.37 -17.85 14.17
N ILE A 9 4.57 -17.91 13.58
CA ILE A 9 5.10 -19.14 12.97
C ILE A 9 5.54 -20.08 14.11
N PRO A 10 5.01 -21.31 14.20
CA PRO A 10 5.46 -22.30 15.16
C PRO A 10 6.95 -22.61 15.00
N ASP A 11 7.69 -22.64 16.11
CA ASP A 11 9.13 -22.96 16.11
C ASP A 11 9.39 -24.39 15.62
N ASP A 12 8.45 -25.33 15.85
CA ASP A 12 8.53 -26.72 15.38
C ASP A 12 8.76 -26.83 13.85
N LEU A 13 8.19 -25.92 13.05
CA LEU A 13 8.39 -25.88 11.59
C LEU A 13 9.81 -25.44 11.22
N ILE A 14 10.40 -24.56 12.03
CA ILE A 14 11.77 -24.07 11.84
C ILE A 14 12.75 -25.18 12.22
N ASP A 15 12.53 -25.83 13.35
CA ASP A 15 13.36 -26.92 13.86
C ASP A 15 13.31 -28.14 12.94
N ALA A 16 12.14 -28.51 12.41
CA ALA A 16 12.02 -29.56 11.41
C ALA A 16 12.84 -29.24 10.15
N GLY A 17 12.79 -28.01 9.65
CA GLY A 17 13.61 -27.59 8.51
C GLY A 17 15.12 -27.67 8.79
N ILE A 18 15.56 -27.36 10.01
CA ILE A 18 16.97 -27.46 10.40
C ILE A 18 17.41 -28.93 10.49
N VAL A 19 16.57 -29.82 11.05
CA VAL A 19 16.82 -31.26 11.10
C VAL A 19 16.92 -31.87 9.70
N ASP A 20 16.12 -31.38 8.75
CA ASP A 20 16.19 -31.74 7.32
C ASP A 20 17.41 -31.14 6.59
N GLY A 21 18.30 -30.44 7.30
CA GLY A 21 19.54 -29.87 6.75
C GLY A 21 19.33 -28.55 6.00
N ALA A 22 18.20 -27.86 6.19
CA ALA A 22 18.00 -26.53 5.62
C ALA A 22 18.90 -25.50 6.31
N SER A 23 19.67 -24.75 5.51
CA SER A 23 20.39 -23.59 6.02
C SER A 23 19.43 -22.47 6.44
N HIS A 24 19.86 -21.58 7.33
CA HIS A 24 19.05 -20.43 7.78
C HIS A 24 18.47 -19.59 6.63
N TRP A 25 19.21 -19.46 5.52
CA TRP A 25 18.74 -18.77 4.32
C TRP A 25 17.61 -19.53 3.63
N ARG A 26 17.71 -20.86 3.56
CA ARG A 26 16.68 -21.73 3.00
C ARG A 26 15.42 -21.71 3.87
N VAL A 27 15.56 -21.74 5.19
CA VAL A 27 14.45 -21.58 6.14
C VAL A 27 13.73 -20.26 5.91
N PHE A 28 14.45 -19.14 5.71
CA PHE A 28 13.82 -17.86 5.45
C PHE A 28 12.99 -17.87 4.16
N TRP A 29 13.57 -18.27 3.02
CA TRP A 29 12.90 -18.17 1.72
C TRP A 29 11.82 -19.23 1.48
N TYR A 30 11.96 -20.42 2.07
CA TYR A 30 11.06 -21.55 1.79
C TYR A 30 10.08 -21.84 2.92
N ILE A 31 10.34 -21.38 4.15
CA ILE A 31 9.45 -21.60 5.30
C ILE A 31 8.86 -20.26 5.75
N LYS A 32 9.70 -19.33 6.23
CA LYS A 32 9.19 -18.09 6.84
C LYS A 32 8.48 -17.19 5.83
N LEU A 33 9.11 -16.91 4.70
CA LEU A 33 8.58 -15.98 3.70
C LEU A 33 7.23 -16.44 3.13
N PRO A 34 7.05 -17.68 2.66
CA PRO A 34 5.76 -18.18 2.16
C PRO A 34 4.64 -18.10 3.19
N LEU A 35 4.92 -18.42 4.46
CA LEU A 35 3.95 -18.38 5.55
C LEU A 35 3.47 -16.96 5.86
N ILE A 36 4.32 -15.95 5.73
CA ILE A 36 3.94 -14.55 5.96
C ILE A 36 3.42 -13.83 4.72
N LEU A 37 3.48 -14.43 3.52
CA LEU A 37 2.99 -13.80 2.28
C LEU A 37 1.55 -13.26 2.39
N PRO A 38 0.59 -13.94 3.03
CA PRO A 38 -0.76 -13.40 3.21
C PRO A 38 -0.77 -12.10 4.01
N THR A 39 0.03 -12.03 5.07
CA THR A 39 0.17 -10.82 5.90
C THR A 39 0.86 -9.71 5.13
N ILE A 40 1.95 -10.01 4.40
CA ILE A 40 2.61 -9.04 3.53
C ILE A 40 1.60 -8.48 2.53
N GLY A 41 0.71 -9.32 2.01
CA GLY A 41 -0.28 -8.86 1.07
C GLY A 41 -1.29 -7.88 1.65
N ILE A 42 -1.81 -8.16 2.85
CA ILE A 42 -2.68 -7.21 3.56
C ILE A 42 -1.94 -5.90 3.83
N VAL A 43 -0.71 -5.97 4.35
CA VAL A 43 0.10 -4.77 4.62
C VAL A 43 0.38 -3.97 3.34
N SER A 44 0.57 -4.63 2.20
CA SER A 44 0.79 -3.97 0.92
C SER A 44 -0.43 -3.18 0.46
N ILE A 45 -1.65 -3.74 0.61
CA ILE A 45 -2.91 -3.05 0.29
C ILE A 45 -3.07 -1.82 1.20
N LEU A 46 -2.91 -2.00 2.51
CA LEU A 46 -3.05 -0.91 3.47
C LEU A 46 -2.04 0.22 3.19
N THR A 47 -0.79 -0.14 2.93
CA THR A 47 0.27 0.81 2.57
C THR A 47 -0.06 1.51 1.25
N PHE A 48 -0.55 0.79 0.24
CA PHE A 48 -0.95 1.36 -1.05
C PHE A 48 -2.03 2.42 -0.87
N VAL A 49 -3.11 2.09 -0.18
CA VAL A 49 -4.21 3.04 0.11
C VAL A 49 -3.71 4.24 0.92
N ALA A 50 -2.86 4.01 1.92
CA ALA A 50 -2.29 5.08 2.75
C ALA A 50 -1.44 6.07 1.93
N ASN A 51 -0.63 5.58 0.97
CA ASN A 51 0.17 6.45 0.12
C ASN A 51 -0.67 7.38 -0.75
N PHE A 52 -1.81 6.91 -1.28
CA PHE A 52 -2.73 7.77 -2.03
C PHE A 52 -3.41 8.83 -1.15
N ASN A 53 -3.52 8.58 0.16
CA ASN A 53 -4.10 9.50 1.14
C ASN A 53 -3.07 10.38 1.86
N ALA A 54 -1.78 10.32 1.49
CA ALA A 54 -0.68 11.07 2.11
C ALA A 54 -0.67 12.58 1.76
N PHE A 55 -1.85 13.17 1.56
CA PHE A 55 -2.05 14.59 1.25
C PHE A 55 -1.49 15.50 2.33
N ASP A 56 -1.80 15.19 3.58
CA ASP A 56 -1.41 15.95 4.77
C ASP A 56 0.11 16.16 4.85
N LEU A 57 0.89 15.11 4.62
CA LEU A 57 2.34 15.15 4.65
C LEU A 57 2.91 16.06 3.56
N ILE A 58 2.46 15.89 2.31
CA ILE A 58 2.95 16.69 1.19
C ILE A 58 2.53 18.15 1.37
N TYR A 59 1.29 18.40 1.76
CA TYR A 59 0.80 19.74 2.00
C TYR A 59 1.55 20.45 3.13
N ALA A 60 1.82 19.76 4.24
CA ALA A 60 2.56 20.33 5.37
C ALA A 60 4.01 20.70 5.00
N VAL A 61 4.68 19.88 4.19
CA VAL A 61 6.11 20.08 3.85
C VAL A 61 6.31 20.98 2.63
N LYS A 62 5.41 20.90 1.63
CA LYS A 62 5.57 21.52 0.31
C LYS A 62 4.47 22.52 -0.05
N GLY A 63 3.49 22.71 0.83
CA GLY A 63 2.34 23.58 0.61
C GLY A 63 1.39 23.07 -0.48
N ALA A 64 0.42 23.90 -0.85
CA ALA A 64 -0.61 23.57 -1.84
C ALA A 64 -0.09 23.33 -3.27
N LEU A 65 1.10 23.87 -3.59
CA LEU A 65 1.75 23.68 -4.90
C LEU A 65 2.54 22.37 -4.99
N ALA A 66 2.72 21.67 -3.87
CA ALA A 66 3.52 20.44 -3.81
C ALA A 66 4.90 20.61 -4.47
N GLY A 67 5.59 21.71 -4.12
CA GLY A 67 6.95 22.02 -4.58
C GLY A 67 7.01 22.86 -5.87
N PRO A 68 8.23 23.17 -6.35
CA PRO A 68 8.42 23.90 -7.60
C PRO A 68 7.84 23.11 -8.77
N ASN A 69 7.07 23.76 -9.63
CA ASN A 69 6.45 23.16 -10.81
C ASN A 69 5.74 21.82 -10.55
N PHE A 70 5.07 21.69 -9.39
CA PHE A 70 4.31 20.46 -9.06
C PHE A 70 5.17 19.19 -8.98
N SER A 71 6.47 19.31 -8.71
CA SER A 71 7.42 18.18 -8.69
C SER A 71 7.12 17.07 -7.68
N THR A 72 6.38 17.37 -6.61
CA THR A 72 5.94 16.40 -5.59
C THR A 72 4.42 16.28 -5.51
N ASP A 73 3.72 16.69 -6.58
CA ASP A 73 2.27 16.72 -6.62
C ASP A 73 1.67 15.31 -6.65
N ILE A 74 0.69 15.09 -5.79
CA ILE A 74 -0.08 13.87 -5.69
C ILE A 74 -1.56 14.21 -5.92
N MET A 75 -2.39 13.20 -6.21
CA MET A 75 -3.80 13.46 -6.49
C MET A 75 -4.53 14.16 -5.32
N GLY A 76 -4.09 13.95 -4.08
CA GLY A 76 -4.63 14.66 -2.91
C GLY A 76 -4.34 16.17 -2.93
N THR A 77 -3.11 16.58 -3.29
CA THR A 77 -2.75 18.01 -3.39
C THR A 77 -3.40 18.65 -4.62
N PHE A 78 -3.55 17.90 -5.70
CA PHE A 78 -4.31 18.31 -6.87
C PHE A 78 -5.81 18.50 -6.57
N PHE A 79 -6.42 17.58 -5.81
CA PHE A 79 -7.79 17.70 -5.31
C PHE A 79 -7.96 18.98 -4.49
N TYR A 80 -7.05 19.23 -3.53
CA TYR A 80 -7.11 20.42 -2.69
C TYR A 80 -7.10 21.71 -3.53
N ARG A 81 -6.17 21.79 -4.49
CA ARG A 81 -6.01 22.97 -5.35
C ARG A 81 -7.22 23.20 -6.27
N THR A 82 -7.81 22.14 -6.79
CA THR A 82 -9.00 22.23 -7.66
C THR A 82 -10.27 22.55 -6.88
N PHE A 83 -10.44 21.98 -5.68
CA PHE A 83 -11.64 22.15 -4.86
C PHE A 83 -11.66 23.50 -4.11
N PHE A 84 -10.56 23.84 -3.42
CA PHE A 84 -10.48 25.05 -2.60
C PHE A 84 -9.89 26.26 -3.34
N GLY A 85 -9.23 26.03 -4.47
CA GLY A 85 -8.50 27.08 -5.18
C GLY A 85 -7.15 27.38 -4.54
N PHE A 86 -6.32 28.15 -5.25
CA PHE A 86 -5.04 28.62 -4.73
C PHE A 86 -4.69 29.98 -5.34
N GLN A 87 -4.26 30.92 -4.48
CA GLN A 87 -3.94 32.30 -4.84
C GLN A 87 -5.10 33.02 -5.57
N LEU A 88 -4.99 33.18 -6.89
CA LEU A 88 -5.94 33.91 -7.74
C LEU A 88 -6.95 32.98 -8.43
N GLN A 89 -6.75 31.65 -8.37
CA GLN A 89 -7.71 30.68 -8.88
C GLN A 89 -8.76 30.38 -7.82
N VAL A 90 -10.02 30.65 -8.17
CA VAL A 90 -11.18 30.23 -7.39
C VAL A 90 -11.33 28.72 -7.53
N GLY A 91 -11.56 28.03 -6.41
CA GLY A 91 -11.84 26.60 -6.41
C GLY A 91 -13.15 26.28 -7.12
N ASP A 92 -13.18 25.19 -7.86
CA ASP A 92 -14.38 24.64 -8.47
C ASP A 92 -14.73 23.30 -7.79
N PRO A 93 -15.80 23.26 -6.99
CA PRO A 93 -16.23 22.04 -6.31
C PRO A 93 -16.53 20.88 -7.26
N THR A 94 -16.97 21.15 -8.49
CA THR A 94 -17.29 20.12 -9.49
C THR A 94 -16.03 19.47 -10.05
N MET A 95 -14.97 20.27 -10.27
CA MET A 95 -13.66 19.76 -10.66
C MET A 95 -13.05 18.93 -9.53
N GLY A 96 -13.09 19.43 -8.30
CA GLY A 96 -12.61 18.68 -7.14
C GLY A 96 -13.35 17.35 -6.93
N ALA A 97 -14.68 17.34 -7.07
CA ALA A 97 -15.47 16.11 -7.00
C ALA A 97 -15.06 15.09 -8.09
N THR A 98 -14.73 15.55 -9.29
CA THR A 98 -14.24 14.70 -10.38
C THR A 98 -12.89 14.07 -10.03
N VAL A 99 -11.96 14.86 -9.47
CA VAL A 99 -10.65 14.36 -9.01
C VAL A 99 -10.82 13.33 -7.90
N ALA A 100 -11.67 13.59 -6.90
CA ALA A 100 -11.93 12.66 -5.81
C ALA A 100 -12.54 11.33 -6.32
N THR A 101 -13.46 11.41 -7.27
CA THR A 101 -14.06 10.22 -7.89
C THR A 101 -13.01 9.41 -8.67
N LEU A 102 -12.13 10.08 -9.43
CA LEU A 102 -11.03 9.41 -10.13
C LEU A 102 -10.05 8.76 -9.16
N MET A 103 -9.67 9.45 -8.08
CA MET A 103 -8.84 8.88 -7.02
C MET A 103 -9.46 7.60 -6.45
N PHE A 104 -10.75 7.65 -6.12
CA PHE A 104 -11.48 6.48 -5.62
C PHE A 104 -11.44 5.31 -6.62
N VAL A 105 -11.74 5.57 -7.90
CA VAL A 105 -11.73 4.54 -8.95
C VAL A 105 -10.33 3.94 -9.11
N ILE A 106 -9.28 4.74 -9.09
CA ILE A 106 -7.89 4.27 -9.23
C ILE A 106 -7.49 3.39 -8.04
N ILE A 107 -7.80 3.82 -6.82
CA ILE A 107 -7.53 3.03 -5.62
C ILE A 107 -8.32 1.72 -5.67
N LEU A 108 -9.61 1.77 -6.00
CA LEU A 108 -10.48 0.60 -6.13
C LEU A 108 -9.92 -0.40 -7.15
N LEU A 109 -9.57 0.07 -8.35
CA LEU A 109 -9.00 -0.78 -9.39
C LEU A 109 -7.65 -1.38 -8.96
N GLY A 110 -6.78 -0.60 -8.32
CA GLY A 110 -5.51 -1.09 -7.78
C GLY A 110 -5.70 -2.20 -6.76
N VAL A 111 -6.62 -2.02 -5.82
CA VAL A 111 -6.97 -3.02 -4.82
C VAL A 111 -7.59 -4.26 -5.47
N LEU A 112 -8.54 -4.11 -6.38
CA LEU A 112 -9.17 -5.23 -7.08
C LEU A 112 -8.14 -6.04 -7.88
N LEU A 113 -7.26 -5.39 -8.63
CA LEU A 113 -6.18 -6.06 -9.37
C LEU A 113 -5.27 -6.84 -8.42
N TYR A 114 -4.93 -6.27 -7.27
CA TYR A 114 -4.13 -6.95 -6.26
C TYR A 114 -4.84 -8.18 -5.69
N LEU A 115 -6.11 -8.06 -5.28
CA LEU A 115 -6.90 -9.16 -4.72
C LEU A 115 -7.10 -10.28 -5.76
N PHE A 116 -7.44 -9.93 -7.00
CA PHE A 116 -7.66 -10.92 -8.07
C PHE A 116 -6.37 -11.59 -8.55
N GLY A 117 -5.27 -10.85 -8.67
CA GLY A 117 -4.01 -11.36 -9.20
C GLY A 117 -3.15 -12.10 -8.18
N VAL A 118 -3.02 -11.53 -6.98
CA VAL A 118 -2.08 -12.00 -5.95
C VAL A 118 -2.79 -12.84 -4.90
N GLN A 119 -3.89 -12.36 -4.34
CA GLN A 119 -4.55 -13.06 -3.23
C GLN A 119 -5.15 -14.40 -3.67
N ARG A 120 -5.76 -14.48 -4.87
CA ARG A 120 -6.25 -15.77 -5.41
C ARG A 120 -5.17 -16.84 -5.55
N ARG A 121 -3.90 -16.45 -5.75
CA ARG A 121 -2.77 -17.39 -5.80
C ARG A 121 -2.28 -17.77 -4.40
N LEU A 122 -2.32 -16.83 -3.45
CA LEU A 122 -1.87 -17.06 -2.07
C LEU A 122 -2.83 -17.95 -1.28
N THR A 123 -4.14 -17.82 -1.46
CA THR A 123 -5.13 -18.68 -0.77
C THR A 123 -4.99 -20.16 -1.14
N ARG A 124 -4.40 -20.49 -2.30
CA ARG A 124 -4.13 -21.89 -2.70
C ARG A 124 -3.01 -22.56 -1.90
N TYR A 125 -2.16 -21.79 -1.20
CA TYR A 125 -1.09 -22.35 -0.36
C TYR A 125 -1.51 -22.50 1.12
N ALA A 126 -2.70 -22.03 1.49
CA ALA A 126 -3.23 -22.11 2.85
C ALA A 126 -4.19 -23.30 3.05
N LEU A 127 -4.41 -24.12 2.01
CA LEU A 127 -5.14 -25.40 2.03
C LEU A 127 -4.14 -26.54 1.79
#